data_AF-A0A7J8Z3A5-F1
#
_entry.id   AF-A0A7J8Z3A5-F1
#
_cell.length_a   1.000
_cell.length_b   1.000
_cell.length_c   1.000
_cell.angle_alpha   90.00
_cell.angle_beta   90.00
_cell.angle_gamma   90.00
#
_symmetry.space_group_name_H-M   'P 1'
#
loop_
_entity.id
_entity.type
_entity.pdbx_description
1 polymer ?
#
loop_
_entity_poly.entity_id
_entity_poly.type
_entity_poly.pdbx_seq_one_letter_code
_entity_poly.pdbx_strand_id
1 'polypeptide(L)'
;MIPTLLTATSVFIIAFIVAPPVDIDGIREPISGSLLYGNNIISGAIILTSAAIACYMGREWELSFNLGMCPWIIVAYSAPAAAATAAEHNILMHPFQMLGVAGVFGGSLFSAMHGSLVTS
;
A
#
# COMPACT_ATOMS: atom_id res chain seq x y z
N MET A 1 17.51 -6.48 -0.92
CA MET A 1 16.05 -6.68 -1.02
C MET A 1 15.60 -7.83 -0.15
N ILE A 2 16.20 -9.01 -0.33
CA ILE A 2 15.85 -10.24 0.38
C ILE A 2 15.87 -10.08 1.92
N PRO A 3 16.93 -9.58 2.58
CA PRO A 3 16.93 -9.48 4.05
C PRO A 3 15.92 -8.46 4.57
N THR A 4 15.73 -7.34 3.88
CA THR A 4 14.77 -6.30 4.29
C THR A 4 13.33 -6.74 4.11
N LEU A 5 13.01 -7.46 3.03
CA LEU A 5 11.68 -8.02 2.80
C LEU A 5 11.39 -9.16 3.77
N LEU A 6 12.33 -10.08 3.99
CA LEU A 6 12.15 -11.17 4.95
C LEU A 6 11.88 -10.62 6.35
N THR A 7 12.66 -9.64 6.81
CA THR A 7 12.43 -9.00 8.10
C THR A 7 11.09 -8.27 8.15
N ALA A 8 10.72 -7.50 7.11
CA ALA A 8 9.44 -6.81 7.07
C ALA A 8 8.25 -7.78 7.09
N THR A 9 8.30 -8.84 6.28
CA THR A 9 7.26 -9.87 6.22
C THR A 9 7.18 -10.66 7.52
N SER A 10 8.31 -11.05 8.12
CA SER A 10 8.29 -11.80 9.38
C SER A 10 7.72 -10.96 10.52
N VAL A 11 8.13 -9.68 10.62
CA VAL A 11 7.62 -8.76 11.64
C VAL A 11 6.14 -8.47 11.42
N PHE A 12 5.70 -8.27 10.17
CA PHE A 12 4.28 -8.10 9.83
C PHE A 12 3.44 -9.29 10.29
N ILE A 13 3.84 -10.52 9.96
CA ILE A 13 3.10 -11.73 10.32
C ILE A 13 3.00 -11.87 11.84
N ILE A 14 4.12 -11.71 12.55
CA ILE A 14 4.12 -11.83 14.02
C ILE A 14 3.24 -10.75 14.64
N ALA A 15 3.41 -9.49 14.24
CA ALA A 15 2.62 -8.38 14.78
C ALA A 15 1.12 -8.54 14.50
N PHE A 16 0.73 -8.96 13.30
CA PHE A 16 -0.68 -9.17 12.96
C PHE A 16 -1.35 -10.26 13.82
N ILE A 17 -0.59 -11.27 14.24
CA ILE A 17 -1.11 -12.37 15.07
C ILE A 17 -1.12 -11.98 16.55
N VAL A 18 -0.01 -11.46 17.09
CA VAL A 18 0.21 -11.39 18.55
C VAL A 18 0.43 -9.99 19.12
N ALA A 19 0.44 -8.91 18.32
CA ALA A 19 0.75 -7.58 18.84
C ALA A 19 -0.24 -7.15 19.94
N PRO A 20 0.24 -6.58 21.06
CA PRO A 20 -0.64 -6.02 22.08
C PRO A 20 -1.34 -4.74 21.56
N PRO A 21 -2.44 -4.32 22.21
CA PRO A 21 -3.13 -3.07 21.88
C PRO A 21 -2.20 -1.84 21.93
N VAL A 22 -2.32 -0.94 20.96
CA VAL A 22 -1.45 0.25 20.80
C VAL A 22 -2.27 1.53 20.99
N ASP A 23 -1.77 2.44 21.82
CA ASP A 23 -2.34 3.79 22.03
C ASP A 23 -1.83 4.71 20.91
N ILE A 24 -2.67 4.91 19.88
CA ILE A 24 -2.31 5.68 18.68
C ILE A 24 -2.42 7.19 18.89
N ASP A 25 -3.45 7.62 19.62
CA ASP A 25 -3.76 9.04 19.81
C ASP A 25 -3.07 9.62 21.06
N GLY A 26 -2.37 8.77 21.85
CA GLY A 26 -1.69 9.18 23.08
C GLY A 26 -2.65 9.56 24.21
N ILE A 27 -3.92 9.18 24.09
CA ILE A 27 -4.98 9.50 25.05
C ILE A 27 -5.20 8.39 26.08
N ARG A 28 -4.33 7.36 26.08
CA ARG A 28 -4.40 6.17 26.95
C ARG A 28 -5.60 5.27 26.66
N GLU A 29 -6.06 5.24 25.41
CA GLU A 29 -7.13 4.35 24.94
C GLU A 29 -6.55 3.39 23.88
N PRO A 30 -5.93 2.27 24.29
CA PRO A 30 -5.21 1.42 23.36
C PRO A 30 -6.16 0.62 22.48
N ILE A 31 -5.91 0.62 21.17
CA ILE A 31 -6.72 -0.05 20.16
C ILE A 31 -6.14 -1.43 19.88
N SER A 32 -6.98 -2.47 19.90
CA SER A 32 -6.59 -3.84 19.53
C SER A 32 -6.61 -4.02 18.02
N GLY A 33 -5.48 -4.41 17.43
CA GLY A 33 -5.35 -4.67 15.98
C GLY A 33 -5.00 -6.11 15.60
N SER A 34 -4.64 -6.98 16.56
CA SER A 34 -4.13 -8.32 16.28
C SER A 34 -5.20 -9.41 16.43
N LEU A 35 -4.98 -10.57 15.77
CA LEU A 35 -5.93 -11.69 15.75
C LEU A 35 -6.18 -12.29 17.13
N LEU A 36 -5.12 -12.49 17.94
CA LEU A 36 -5.27 -13.07 19.29
C LEU A 36 -6.00 -12.15 20.28
N TYR A 37 -6.11 -10.86 19.97
CA TYR A 37 -6.84 -9.89 20.78
C TYR A 37 -8.25 -9.61 20.22
N GLY A 38 -8.85 -10.61 19.57
CA GLY A 38 -10.28 -10.61 19.20
C GLY A 38 -10.61 -10.07 17.81
N ASN A 39 -9.60 -9.84 16.96
CA ASN A 39 -9.82 -9.41 15.58
C ASN A 39 -9.89 -10.58 14.59
N ASN A 40 -10.57 -10.36 13.46
CA ASN A 40 -10.59 -11.27 12.32
C ASN A 40 -9.74 -10.70 11.17
N ILE A 41 -9.71 -11.37 10.01
CA ILE A 41 -8.90 -10.94 8.85
C ILE A 41 -9.33 -9.54 8.32
N ILE A 42 -10.58 -9.14 8.52
CA ILE A 42 -11.13 -7.86 8.05
C ILE A 42 -10.88 -6.75 9.07
N SER A 43 -11.01 -7.03 10.37
CA SER A 43 -10.83 -6.04 11.44
C SER A 43 -9.39 -5.93 11.94
N GLY A 44 -8.54 -6.92 11.66
CA GLY A 44 -7.14 -6.92 12.05
C GLY A 44 -6.36 -5.86 11.28
N ALA A 45 -5.51 -5.12 12.00
CA ALA A 45 -4.65 -4.09 11.43
C ALA A 45 -3.35 -3.96 12.25
N ILE A 46 -2.25 -3.67 11.56
CA ILE A 46 -1.04 -3.20 12.23
C ILE A 46 -1.13 -1.68 12.31
N ILE A 47 -1.20 -1.17 13.54
CA ILE A 47 -1.27 0.26 13.82
C ILE A 47 0.08 0.88 13.45
N LEU A 48 0.09 1.67 12.36
CA LEU A 48 1.28 2.02 11.59
C LEU A 48 1.83 3.42 11.93
N THR A 49 3.15 3.59 11.86
CA THR A 49 3.84 4.87 11.62
C THR A 49 4.34 4.95 10.16
N SER A 50 4.03 6.03 9.46
CA SER A 50 4.08 6.20 7.99
C SER A 50 5.45 6.05 7.28
N ALA A 51 6.54 5.77 7.99
CA ALA A 51 7.91 5.84 7.46
C ALA A 51 8.33 4.65 6.56
N ALA A 52 7.62 3.52 6.57
CA ALA A 52 8.02 2.30 5.87
C ALA A 52 7.85 2.35 4.33
N ILE A 53 6.94 3.18 3.82
CA ILE A 53 6.54 3.19 2.39
C ILE A 53 7.61 3.86 1.51
N ALA A 54 8.31 4.88 2.02
CA ALA A 54 9.29 5.65 1.26
C ALA A 54 10.58 4.87 0.94
N CYS A 55 11.00 3.94 1.80
CA CYS A 55 12.24 3.18 1.61
C CYS A 55 12.18 2.15 0.47
N TYR A 56 10.99 1.79 -0.02
CA TYR A 56 10.83 0.81 -1.10
C TYR A 56 11.12 1.39 -2.49
N MET A 57 10.86 2.70 -2.71
CA MET A 57 10.93 3.35 -4.02
C MET A 57 12.32 3.28 -4.67
N GLY A 58 13.39 3.60 -3.93
CA GLY A 58 14.75 3.68 -4.51
C GLY A 58 15.29 2.37 -5.08
N ARG A 59 14.73 1.23 -4.63
CA ARG A 59 15.18 -0.11 -5.04
C ARG A 59 14.73 -0.50 -6.45
N GLU A 60 13.56 -0.05 -6.89
CA GLU A 60 13.01 -0.36 -8.22
C GLU A 60 13.76 0.40 -9.34
N TRP A 61 14.23 1.62 -9.03
CA TRP A 61 15.06 2.41 -9.95
C TRP A 61 16.45 1.78 -10.13
N GLU A 62 17.07 1.34 -9.03
CA GLU A 62 18.39 0.68 -9.06
C GLU A 62 18.36 -0.62 -9.88
N LEU A 63 17.26 -1.39 -9.80
CA LEU A 63 17.08 -2.60 -10.62
C LEU A 63 16.98 -2.27 -12.12
N SER A 64 16.17 -1.27 -12.48
CA SER A 64 15.98 -0.87 -13.88
C SER A 64 17.29 -0.36 -14.51
N PHE A 65 18.06 0.42 -13.74
CA PHE A 65 19.36 0.94 -14.16
C PHE A 65 20.38 -0.20 -14.39
N ASN A 66 20.45 -1.16 -13.48
CA ASN A 66 21.39 -2.29 -13.59
C ASN A 66 21.07 -3.24 -14.76
N LEU A 67 19.81 -3.30 -15.19
CA LEU A 67 19.37 -4.09 -16.35
C LEU A 67 19.43 -3.31 -17.68
N GLY A 68 19.82 -2.03 -17.66
CA GLY A 68 19.82 -1.17 -18.85
C GLY A 68 18.41 -0.90 -19.40
N MET A 69 17.38 -1.06 -18.58
CA MET A 69 15.98 -0.89 -18.96
C MET A 69 15.53 0.57 -18.77
N CYS A 70 14.51 1.00 -19.51
CA CYS A 70 13.90 2.30 -19.31
C CYS A 70 13.33 2.43 -17.87
N PRO A 71 13.77 3.40 -17.04
CA PRO A 71 13.50 3.42 -15.61
C PRO A 71 12.13 4.02 -15.23
N TRP A 72 11.11 3.85 -16.07
CA TRP A 72 9.78 4.45 -15.85
C TRP A 72 8.89 3.66 -14.87
N ILE A 73 9.29 2.43 -14.52
CA ILE A 73 8.53 1.56 -13.60
C ILE A 73 8.39 2.19 -12.21
N ILE A 74 9.45 2.82 -11.68
CA ILE A 74 9.41 3.52 -10.40
C ILE A 74 8.40 4.68 -10.38
N VAL A 75 8.26 5.39 -11.51
CA VAL A 75 7.34 6.53 -11.64
C VAL A 75 5.90 6.03 -11.53
N ALA A 76 5.58 4.93 -12.21
CA ALA A 76 4.26 4.30 -12.08
C ALA A 76 3.97 3.81 -10.64
N TYR A 77 4.98 3.22 -9.98
CA TYR A 77 4.85 2.68 -8.62
C TYR A 77 4.68 3.77 -7.54
N SER A 78 5.03 5.03 -7.82
CA SER A 78 4.86 6.16 -6.88
C SER A 78 3.40 6.56 -6.62
N ALA A 79 2.49 6.25 -7.55
CA ALA A 79 1.07 6.59 -7.45
C ALA A 79 0.35 6.00 -6.22
N PRO A 80 0.44 4.68 -5.91
CA PRO A 80 -0.19 4.10 -4.71
C PRO A 80 0.41 4.62 -3.40
N ALA A 81 1.70 4.99 -3.37
CA ALA A 81 2.32 5.57 -2.17
C ALA A 81 1.78 6.96 -1.85
N ALA A 82 1.51 7.78 -2.88
CA ALA A 82 0.91 9.09 -2.72
C ALA A 82 -0.58 9.04 -2.31
N ALA A 83 -1.28 7.93 -2.61
CA ALA A 83 -2.70 7.78 -2.32
C ALA A 83 -3.01 7.50 -0.83
N ALA A 84 -2.03 7.08 -0.03
CA ALA A 84 -2.24 6.64 1.35
C ALA A 84 -2.56 7.77 2.36
N THR A 85 -2.57 9.04 1.95
CA THR A 85 -2.64 10.21 2.85
C THR A 85 -3.96 10.99 2.79
N ALA A 86 -5.05 10.43 2.26
CA ALA A 86 -6.28 11.19 2.01
C ALA A 86 -7.48 10.66 2.82
N ALA A 87 -7.89 11.36 3.89
CA ALA A 87 -9.03 10.93 4.71
C ALA A 87 -10.06 12.03 5.12
N GLU A 88 -9.70 13.31 5.26
CA GLU A 88 -10.55 14.24 6.05
C GLU A 88 -11.26 15.39 5.32
N HIS A 89 -11.41 15.37 3.99
CA HIS A 89 -11.79 16.59 3.22
C HIS A 89 -12.99 16.47 2.27
N ASN A 90 -14.13 15.90 2.69
CA ASN A 90 -15.31 15.68 1.82
C ASN A 90 -14.89 15.12 0.44
N ILE A 91 -14.08 14.08 0.50
CA ILE A 91 -13.21 13.67 -0.60
C ILE A 91 -14.01 13.39 -1.87
N LEU A 92 -15.26 12.90 -1.75
CA LEU A 92 -16.13 12.54 -2.87
C LEU A 92 -16.43 13.70 -3.83
N MET A 93 -16.41 14.94 -3.34
CA MET A 93 -16.63 16.14 -4.15
C MET A 93 -15.32 16.73 -4.69
N HIS A 94 -14.17 16.14 -4.35
CA HIS A 94 -12.88 16.62 -4.78
C HIS A 94 -12.59 16.13 -6.21
N PRO A 95 -12.35 17.05 -7.18
CA PRO A 95 -12.17 16.68 -8.58
C PRO A 95 -10.98 15.73 -8.80
N PHE A 96 -9.93 15.81 -7.97
CA PHE A 96 -8.82 14.86 -8.07
C PHE A 96 -9.17 13.45 -7.59
N GLN A 97 -10.14 13.29 -6.68
CA GLN A 97 -10.65 11.94 -6.38
C GLN A 97 -11.43 11.38 -7.57
N MET A 98 -12.28 12.20 -8.21
CA MET A 98 -13.03 11.75 -9.39
C MET A 98 -12.10 11.35 -10.54
N LEU A 99 -10.97 12.05 -10.72
CA LEU A 99 -9.91 11.66 -11.65
C LEU A 99 -9.24 10.34 -11.25
N GLY A 100 -8.93 10.14 -9.97
CA GLY A 100 -8.41 8.87 -9.48
C GLY A 100 -9.35 7.69 -9.74
N VAL A 101 -10.65 7.89 -9.48
CA VAL A 101 -11.71 6.91 -9.75
C VAL A 101 -11.80 6.59 -11.25
N ALA A 102 -11.84 7.60 -12.11
CA ALA A 102 -11.84 7.42 -13.56
C ALA A 102 -10.58 6.67 -14.05
N GLY A 103 -9.42 6.94 -13.44
CA GLY A 103 -8.16 6.26 -13.72
C GLY A 103 -8.21 4.76 -13.39
N VAL A 104 -8.74 4.38 -12.22
CA VAL A 104 -8.88 2.96 -11.83
C VAL A 104 -9.87 2.23 -12.73
N PHE A 105 -11.05 2.81 -12.97
CA PHE A 105 -12.06 2.20 -13.85
C PHE A 105 -11.54 2.08 -15.29
N GLY A 106 -10.97 3.16 -15.86
CA GLY A 106 -10.37 3.12 -17.19
C GLY A 106 -9.24 2.11 -17.29
N GLY A 107 -8.32 2.09 -16.31
CA GLY A 107 -7.22 1.13 -16.26
C GLY A 107 -7.69 -0.33 -16.25
N SER A 108 -8.72 -0.65 -15.45
CA SER A 108 -9.31 -2.00 -15.43
C SER A 108 -9.95 -2.39 -16.77
N LEU A 109 -10.66 -1.46 -17.41
CA LEU A 109 -11.28 -1.67 -18.72
C LEU A 109 -10.22 -1.90 -19.81
N PHE A 110 -9.19 -1.04 -19.89
CA PHE A 110 -8.12 -1.19 -20.85
C PHE A 110 -7.30 -2.46 -20.62
N SER A 111 -7.07 -2.87 -19.36
CA SER A 111 -6.42 -4.14 -19.04
C SER A 111 -7.22 -5.33 -19.58
N ALA A 112 -8.55 -5.34 -19.38
CA ALA A 112 -9.42 -6.38 -19.91
C ALA A 112 -9.46 -6.38 -21.46
N MET A 113 -9.55 -5.21 -22.09
CA MET A 113 -9.53 -5.08 -23.55
C MET A 113 -8.21 -5.56 -24.15
N HIS A 114 -7.07 -5.14 -23.58
CA HIS A 114 -5.76 -5.59 -24.04
C HIS A 114 -5.63 -7.11 -23.93
N GLY A 115 -6.03 -7.69 -22.79
CA GLY A 115 -6.08 -9.14 -22.62
C GLY A 115 -6.91 -9.81 -23.72
N SER A 116 -8.14 -9.32 -23.95
CA SER A 116 -9.04 -9.89 -24.96
C SER A 116 -8.47 -9.82 -26.39
N LEU A 117 -7.84 -8.71 -26.76
CA LEU A 117 -7.30 -8.47 -28.12
C LEU A 117 -6.04 -9.28 -28.40
N VAL A 118 -5.23 -9.55 -27.38
CA VAL A 118 -4.02 -10.38 -27.52
C VAL A 118 -4.39 -11.86 -27.60
N THR A 119 -5.47 -12.27 -26.94
CA THR A 119 -5.91 -13.69 -26.91
C THR A 119 -6.84 -14.08 -28.06
N SER A 120 -7.39 -13.12 -28.81
CA SER A 120 -8.27 -13.35 -29.96
C SER A 120 -7.48 -13.57 -31.25
#